data_AF-A0A925FTA5-F1
#
_entry.id   AF-A0A925FTA5-F1
#
_cell.length_a   1.000
_cell.length_b   1.000
_cell.length_c   1.000
_cell.angle_alpha   90.00
_cell.angle_beta   90.00
_cell.angle_gamma   90.00
#
_symmetry.space_group_name_H-M   'P 1'
#
loop_
_entity.id
_entity.type
_entity.pdbx_description
1 polymer ?
#
loop_
_entity_poly.entity_id
_entity_poly.type
_entity_poly.pdbx_seq_one_letter_code
_entity_poly.pdbx_strand_id
1 'polypeptide(L)'
;MNRLTISFLFFAFSFVFMIGAVPAQVENKQVEPSYEAVLHLIVGSSDASLKDGLPQNLSNISRQIKTNFAFSNYRLANTFVGRIANTGSFEYKSLSDMFGQESSDSRTFLEWTLGGLRAVPDASGQTTFQAQTFRFGARVPLKTGQTKNSEGQIIDLINYEQVGLSMNRTSFGENKPTLIGTLSLPKTSGTLFLVLTMKTVDN
;
A
#
# COMPACT_ATOMS: atom_id res chain seq x y z
N MET A 1 -27.40 -90.34 -13.25
CA MET A 1 -27.22 -90.24 -11.78
C MET A 1 -25.91 -89.52 -11.53
N ASN A 2 -26.01 -88.30 -11.01
CA ASN A 2 -24.96 -87.28 -11.05
C ASN A 2 -23.89 -87.50 -9.97
N ARG A 3 -22.62 -87.35 -10.34
CA ARG A 3 -21.50 -87.16 -9.40
C ARG A 3 -20.74 -85.87 -9.72
N LEU A 4 -20.65 -85.09 -8.66
CA LEU A 4 -19.91 -83.85 -8.43
C LEU A 4 -18.41 -84.03 -8.68
N THR A 5 -17.75 -83.10 -9.39
CA THR A 5 -16.32 -82.82 -9.20
C THR A 5 -16.05 -81.32 -9.31
N ILE A 6 -15.37 -80.85 -8.28
CA ILE A 6 -14.93 -79.48 -7.99
C ILE A 6 -13.60 -79.25 -8.70
N SER A 7 -13.39 -78.08 -9.30
CA SER A 7 -12.05 -77.65 -9.73
C SER A 7 -11.77 -76.23 -9.23
N PHE A 8 -10.83 -76.16 -8.28
CA PHE A 8 -10.23 -74.95 -7.72
C PHE A 8 -9.20 -74.42 -8.72
N LEU A 9 -9.34 -73.16 -9.16
CA LEU A 9 -8.30 -72.46 -9.91
C LEU A 9 -7.63 -71.44 -8.97
N PHE A 10 -6.37 -71.70 -8.64
CA PHE A 10 -5.48 -70.79 -7.90
C PHE A 10 -5.07 -69.62 -8.80
N PHE A 11 -5.29 -68.38 -8.36
CA PHE A 11 -4.71 -67.18 -8.99
C PHE A 11 -3.82 -66.48 -7.96
N ALA A 12 -2.50 -66.60 -8.12
CA ALA A 12 -1.51 -65.91 -7.31
C ALA A 12 -1.08 -64.63 -8.03
N PHE A 13 -1.43 -63.47 -7.47
CA PHE A 13 -1.03 -62.15 -7.98
C PHE A 13 0.15 -61.65 -7.15
N SER A 14 1.36 -61.67 -7.70
CA SER A 14 2.54 -61.05 -7.07
C SER A 14 2.56 -59.56 -7.37
N PHE A 15 2.43 -58.73 -6.32
CA PHE A 15 2.54 -57.28 -6.38
C PHE A 15 3.99 -56.89 -6.05
N VAL A 16 4.76 -56.45 -7.04
CA VAL A 16 6.11 -55.93 -6.86
C VAL A 16 6.03 -54.43 -6.58
N PHE A 17 6.27 -54.02 -5.34
CA PHE A 17 6.48 -52.62 -4.97
C PHE A 17 7.93 -52.23 -5.30
N MET A 18 8.14 -51.52 -6.42
CA MET A 18 9.37 -50.77 -6.65
C MET A 18 9.35 -49.49 -5.80
N ILE A 19 10.17 -49.44 -4.76
CA ILE A 19 10.46 -48.22 -4.00
C ILE A 19 11.55 -47.46 -4.78
N GLY A 20 11.13 -46.57 -5.67
CA GLY A 20 12.03 -45.62 -6.32
C GLY A 20 12.38 -44.48 -5.36
N ALA A 21 13.66 -44.33 -5.02
CA ALA A 21 14.16 -43.16 -4.32
C ALA A 21 14.04 -41.93 -5.24
N VAL A 22 13.20 -40.98 -4.89
CA VAL A 22 13.11 -39.68 -5.55
C VAL A 22 14.34 -38.88 -5.12
N PRO A 23 15.25 -38.49 -6.05
CA PRO A 23 16.32 -37.57 -5.68
C PRO A 23 15.69 -36.23 -5.28
N ALA A 24 15.98 -35.78 -4.06
CA ALA A 24 15.63 -34.44 -3.60
C ALA A 24 16.32 -33.42 -4.51
N GLN A 25 15.57 -32.89 -5.47
CA GLN A 25 16.02 -31.78 -6.30
C GLN A 25 16.28 -30.61 -5.36
N VAL A 26 17.55 -30.23 -5.22
CA VAL A 26 17.94 -28.99 -4.53
C VAL A 26 17.35 -27.84 -5.33
N GLU A 27 16.19 -27.38 -4.90
CA GLU A 27 15.49 -26.24 -5.46
C GLU A 27 16.35 -25.01 -5.15
N ASN A 28 17.21 -24.65 -6.11
CA ASN A 28 17.95 -23.41 -6.10
C ASN A 28 16.92 -22.28 -6.26
N LYS A 29 16.23 -21.92 -5.18
CA LYS A 29 15.30 -20.80 -5.14
C LYS A 29 16.10 -19.55 -5.44
N GLN A 30 16.09 -19.15 -6.70
CA GLN A 30 16.56 -17.85 -7.14
C GLN A 30 15.83 -16.82 -6.28
N VAL A 31 16.58 -16.11 -5.44
CA VAL A 31 16.01 -15.16 -4.48
C VAL A 31 15.30 -14.08 -5.27
N GLU A 32 13.99 -13.99 -5.09
CA GLU A 32 13.18 -12.99 -5.79
C GLU A 32 13.55 -11.59 -5.28
N PRO A 33 13.82 -10.61 -6.17
CA PRO A 33 14.12 -9.25 -5.76
C PRO A 33 12.97 -8.66 -4.95
N SER A 34 13.32 -8.03 -3.82
CA SER A 34 12.37 -7.31 -2.97
C SER A 34 12.65 -5.82 -3.03
N TYR A 35 11.60 -5.01 -2.98
CA TYR A 35 11.68 -3.56 -3.04
C TYR A 35 10.99 -2.94 -1.83
N GLU A 36 11.48 -1.77 -1.43
CA GLU A 36 10.90 -0.94 -0.38
C GLU A 36 10.22 0.27 -1.04
N ALA A 37 8.94 0.46 -0.73
CA ALA A 37 8.16 1.63 -1.07
C ALA A 37 8.01 2.50 0.18
N VAL A 38 8.51 3.73 0.14
CA VAL A 38 8.39 4.71 1.22
C VAL A 38 7.50 5.86 0.77
N LEU A 39 6.30 5.97 1.34
CA LEU A 39 5.35 7.05 1.08
C LEU A 39 5.40 8.07 2.22
N HIS A 40 5.88 9.26 1.93
CA HIS A 40 5.83 10.40 2.84
C HIS A 40 4.60 11.25 2.53
N LEU A 41 3.88 11.60 3.59
CA LEU A 41 2.74 12.50 3.57
C LEU A 41 3.16 13.85 4.11
N ILE A 42 3.20 14.86 3.26
CA ILE A 42 3.60 16.22 3.63
C ILE A 42 2.36 17.10 3.63
N VAL A 43 2.16 17.89 4.68
CA VAL A 43 1.08 18.89 4.72
C VAL A 43 1.69 20.27 4.56
N GLY A 44 1.28 20.98 3.51
CA GLY A 44 1.50 22.42 3.38
C GLY A 44 0.29 23.18 3.89
N SER A 45 0.50 24.18 4.72
CA SER A 45 -0.57 25.05 5.23
C SER A 45 -0.01 26.42 5.59
N SER A 46 -0.88 27.44 5.58
CA SER A 46 -0.56 28.79 6.05
C SER A 46 -0.89 29.01 7.52
N ASP A 47 -1.35 27.96 8.22
CA ASP A 47 -1.59 28.02 9.66
C ASP A 47 -0.25 28.05 10.43
N ALA A 48 -0.08 29.06 11.28
CA ALA A 48 1.11 29.31 12.08
C ALA A 48 1.29 28.31 13.25
N SER A 49 0.27 27.50 13.55
CA SER A 49 0.33 26.47 14.60
C SER A 49 1.20 25.26 14.23
N LEU A 50 1.54 25.09 12.95
CA LEU A 50 2.28 23.93 12.43
C LEU A 50 3.77 24.28 12.28
N LYS A 51 4.59 23.95 13.29
CA LYS A 51 6.03 24.34 13.34
C LYS A 51 7.05 23.23 13.04
N ASP A 52 6.61 22.02 12.71
CA ASP A 52 7.57 20.94 12.42
C ASP A 52 8.06 21.01 10.98
N GLY A 53 9.38 21.17 10.81
CA GLY A 53 10.02 21.23 9.50
C GLY A 53 10.10 19.86 8.80
N LEU A 54 10.42 19.88 7.51
CA LEU A 54 10.64 18.65 6.73
C LEU A 54 12.04 18.07 6.99
N PRO A 55 12.18 16.73 7.04
CA PRO A 55 13.47 16.09 7.22
C PRO A 55 14.40 16.31 6.01
N GLN A 56 15.71 16.26 6.25
CA GLN A 56 16.74 16.66 5.28
C GLN A 56 16.73 15.82 3.99
N ASN A 57 16.37 14.54 4.08
CA ASN A 57 16.23 13.63 2.94
C ASN A 57 15.14 14.08 1.94
N LEU A 58 14.23 14.97 2.35
CA LEU A 58 13.18 15.54 1.51
C LEU A 58 13.51 16.97 1.02
N SER A 59 14.72 17.46 1.25
CA SER A 59 15.11 18.86 0.92
C SER A 59 14.89 19.26 -0.54
N ASN A 60 15.22 18.37 -1.49
CA ASN A 60 15.01 18.62 -2.92
C ASN A 60 13.52 18.75 -3.27
N ILE A 61 12.70 17.81 -2.78
CA ILE A 61 11.25 17.83 -2.98
C ILE A 61 10.61 19.01 -2.24
N SER A 62 11.08 19.33 -1.04
CA SER A 62 10.64 20.50 -0.28
C SER A 62 10.83 21.79 -1.09
N ARG A 63 11.98 21.96 -1.75
CA ARG A 63 12.22 23.10 -2.64
C ARG A 63 11.28 23.11 -3.83
N GLN A 64 11.07 21.96 -4.46
CA GLN A 64 10.13 21.83 -5.57
C GLN A 64 8.70 22.21 -5.14
N ILE A 65 8.22 21.67 -4.02
CA ILE A 65 6.89 21.98 -3.50
C ILE A 65 6.79 23.48 -3.18
N LYS A 66 7.75 24.06 -2.47
CA LYS A 66 7.78 25.50 -2.12
C LYS A 66 7.81 26.43 -3.34
N THR A 67 8.33 25.96 -4.47
CA THR A 67 8.35 26.74 -5.72
C THR A 67 6.97 26.76 -6.38
N ASN A 68 6.20 25.68 -6.25
CA ASN A 68 4.91 25.53 -6.91
C ASN A 68 3.72 25.92 -6.02
N PHE A 69 3.92 25.93 -4.70
CA PHE A 69 2.86 26.16 -3.71
C PHE A 69 3.31 27.20 -2.68
N ALA A 70 2.44 28.17 -2.39
CA ALA A 70 2.74 29.32 -1.55
C ALA A 70 2.29 29.15 -0.08
N PHE A 71 2.54 27.99 0.52
CA PHE A 71 2.28 27.77 1.95
C PHE A 71 3.43 28.31 2.81
N SER A 72 3.12 28.91 3.96
CA SER A 72 4.15 29.37 4.90
C SER A 72 4.82 28.22 5.64
N ASN A 73 4.08 27.13 5.89
CA ASN A 73 4.55 25.99 6.66
C ASN A 73 4.40 24.69 5.89
N TYR A 74 5.38 23.79 6.05
CA TYR A 74 5.39 22.45 5.49
C TYR A 74 5.88 21.48 6.56
N ARG A 75 5.06 20.47 6.87
CA ARG A 75 5.40 19.44 7.86
C ARG A 75 5.22 18.05 7.31
N LEU A 76 5.99 17.10 7.85
CA LEU A 76 5.76 15.69 7.62
C LEU A 76 4.61 15.22 8.52
N ALA A 77 3.50 14.81 7.92
CA ALA A 77 2.34 14.29 8.64
C ALA A 77 2.48 12.80 8.94
N ASN A 78 3.01 12.01 8.00
CA ASN A 78 3.24 10.59 8.21
C ASN A 78 4.27 10.02 7.23
N THR A 79 4.83 8.86 7.56
CA THR A 79 5.68 8.05 6.67
C THR A 79 5.22 6.61 6.72
N PHE A 80 4.89 6.05 5.56
CA PHE A 80 4.57 4.64 5.41
C PHE A 80 5.71 3.93 4.69
N VAL A 81 6.03 2.72 5.16
CA VAL A 81 7.05 1.86 4.57
C VAL A 81 6.42 0.51 4.28
N GLY A 82 6.52 0.06 3.04
CA GLY A 82 6.02 -1.22 2.57
C GLY A 82 7.07 -1.99 1.81
N ARG A 83 7.13 -3.31 2.00
CA ARG A 83 7.94 -4.20 1.15
C ARG A 83 7.06 -4.83 0.08
N ILE A 84 7.59 -4.93 -1.14
CA ILE A 84 6.87 -5.41 -2.32
C ILE A 84 7.82 -6.22 -3.19
N ALA A 85 7.38 -7.43 -3.56
CA ALA A 85 8.12 -8.28 -4.50
C ALA A 85 8.01 -7.73 -5.93
N ASN A 86 8.89 -8.19 -6.82
CA ASN A 86 8.75 -7.89 -8.23
C ASN A 86 7.42 -8.41 -8.78
N THR A 87 6.76 -7.62 -9.62
CA THR A 87 5.37 -7.83 -10.11
C THR A 87 4.28 -7.86 -9.03
N GLY A 88 4.64 -7.64 -7.76
CA GLY A 88 3.73 -7.71 -6.63
C GLY A 88 2.78 -6.51 -6.49
N SER A 89 1.99 -6.58 -5.43
CA SER A 89 1.15 -5.49 -4.95
C SER A 89 1.33 -5.32 -3.45
N PHE A 90 1.19 -4.08 -3.00
CA PHE A 90 1.21 -3.67 -1.61
C PHE A 90 -0.07 -2.89 -1.31
N GLU A 91 -0.70 -3.18 -0.18
CA GLU A 91 -1.86 -2.46 0.33
C GLU A 91 -1.65 -2.16 1.81
N TYR A 92 -1.99 -0.94 2.21
CA TYR A 92 -1.91 -0.50 3.59
C TYR A 92 -3.17 0.24 3.98
N LYS A 93 -3.72 -0.11 5.14
CA LYS A 93 -4.90 0.49 5.74
C LYS A 93 -4.58 0.93 7.16
N SER A 94 -5.00 2.13 7.54
CA SER A 94 -4.76 2.69 8.87
C SER A 94 -5.87 3.64 9.29
N LEU A 95 -5.90 3.95 10.58
CA LEU A 95 -6.64 5.09 11.11
C LEU A 95 -5.73 6.32 11.11
N SER A 96 -6.29 7.49 10.83
CA SER A 96 -5.56 8.74 10.87
C SER A 96 -6.40 9.86 11.47
N ASP A 97 -5.71 10.77 12.15
CA ASP A 97 -6.27 12.02 12.67
C ASP A 97 -5.78 13.25 11.87
N MET A 98 -5.20 13.03 10.67
CA MET A 98 -4.53 14.09 9.92
C MET A 98 -5.47 15.04 9.16
N PHE A 99 -6.76 14.72 9.09
CA PHE A 99 -7.74 15.50 8.34
C PHE A 99 -8.55 16.46 9.23
N GLY A 100 -8.38 16.40 10.55
CA GLY A 100 -8.91 17.38 11.51
C GLY A 100 -10.43 17.33 11.68
N GLN A 101 -11.08 16.23 11.29
CA GLN A 101 -12.53 16.01 11.44
C GLN A 101 -12.87 14.87 12.39
N GLU A 102 -11.85 14.35 13.06
CA GLU A 102 -11.94 13.25 13.97
C GLU A 102 -12.52 13.70 15.32
N SER A 103 -13.36 12.85 15.89
CA SER A 103 -13.91 13.00 17.25
C SER A 103 -13.68 11.69 18.00
N SER A 104 -14.10 11.59 19.26
CA SER A 104 -14.04 10.30 19.99
C SER A 104 -14.73 9.19 19.20
N ASP A 105 -15.78 9.53 18.44
CA ASP A 105 -16.69 8.60 17.79
C ASP A 105 -16.52 8.57 16.26
N SER A 106 -15.58 9.34 15.71
CA SER A 106 -15.32 9.40 14.27
C SER A 106 -13.82 9.45 13.97
N ARG A 107 -13.35 8.52 13.14
CA ARG A 107 -11.93 8.40 12.73
C ARG A 107 -11.82 8.39 11.22
N THR A 108 -10.76 8.98 10.67
CA THR A 108 -10.51 8.86 9.24
C THR A 108 -9.84 7.52 8.95
N PHE A 109 -10.35 6.79 7.95
CA PHE A 109 -9.74 5.57 7.46
C PHE A 109 -8.87 5.91 6.25
N LEU A 110 -7.57 5.69 6.34
CA LEU A 110 -6.62 5.92 5.26
C LEU A 110 -6.25 4.59 4.61
N GLU A 111 -6.21 4.58 3.28
CA GLU A 111 -5.82 3.44 2.47
C GLU A 111 -4.85 3.89 1.39
N TRP A 112 -3.79 3.12 1.14
CA TRP A 112 -3.03 3.27 -0.07
C TRP A 112 -2.57 1.92 -0.63
N THR A 113 -2.45 1.88 -1.94
CA THR A 113 -2.14 0.66 -2.69
C THR A 113 -1.14 0.99 -3.78
N LEU A 114 -0.16 0.11 -3.96
CA LEU A 114 0.78 0.11 -5.07
C LEU A 114 0.74 -1.27 -5.73
N GLY A 115 0.38 -1.34 -7.01
CA GLY A 115 0.14 -2.60 -7.70
C GLY A 115 0.93 -2.74 -9.00
N GLY A 116 1.33 -3.98 -9.29
CA GLY A 116 2.01 -4.34 -10.53
C GLY A 116 3.36 -3.66 -10.67
N LEU A 117 4.12 -3.58 -9.57
CA LEU A 117 5.44 -2.96 -9.56
C LEU A 117 6.42 -3.78 -10.40
N ARG A 118 7.19 -3.14 -11.28
CA ARG A 118 8.24 -3.78 -12.06
C ARG A 118 9.48 -2.92 -12.06
N ALA A 119 10.63 -3.50 -11.79
CA ALA A 119 11.90 -2.86 -12.08
C ALA A 119 12.24 -3.05 -13.56
N VAL A 120 12.54 -1.97 -14.26
CA VAL A 120 12.96 -1.98 -15.66
C VAL A 120 14.18 -1.07 -15.84
N PRO A 121 15.18 -1.48 -16.64
CA PRO A 121 16.29 -0.59 -16.99
C PRO A 121 15.78 0.55 -17.89
N ASP A 122 16.25 1.77 -17.63
CA ASP A 122 16.05 2.91 -18.53
C ASP A 122 17.08 2.92 -19.68
N ALA A 123 17.00 3.93 -20.55
CA ALA A 123 17.92 4.10 -21.68
C ALA A 123 19.41 4.27 -21.26
N SER A 124 19.66 4.65 -20.01
CA SER A 124 21.00 4.77 -19.43
C SER A 124 21.45 3.52 -18.66
N GLY A 125 20.61 2.48 -18.61
CA GLY A 125 20.84 1.26 -17.85
C GLY A 125 20.56 1.39 -16.35
N GLN A 126 20.01 2.52 -15.87
CA GLN A 126 19.62 2.69 -14.48
C GLN A 126 18.27 2.01 -14.22
N THR A 127 18.07 1.47 -13.02
CA THR A 127 16.79 0.90 -12.64
C THR A 127 15.74 1.99 -12.47
N THR A 128 14.61 1.80 -13.13
CA THR A 128 13.38 2.57 -12.90
C THR A 128 12.27 1.63 -12.49
N PHE A 129 11.37 2.12 -11.66
CA PHE A 129 10.23 1.36 -11.16
C PHE A 129 8.99 1.79 -11.91
N GLN A 130 8.29 0.85 -12.54
CA GLN A 130 6.98 1.08 -13.14
C GLN A 130 5.91 0.42 -12.29
N ALA A 131 4.94 1.20 -11.81
CA ALA A 131 3.75 0.66 -11.16
C ALA A 131 2.55 0.77 -12.09
N GLN A 132 1.77 -0.30 -12.17
CA GLN A 132 0.53 -0.31 -12.95
C GLN A 132 -0.54 0.55 -12.30
N THR A 133 -0.63 0.49 -10.97
CA THR A 133 -1.65 1.19 -10.19
C THR A 133 -1.01 1.80 -8.96
N PHE A 134 -1.29 3.08 -8.71
CA PHE A 134 -1.12 3.70 -7.41
C PHE A 134 -2.46 4.28 -6.97
N ARG A 135 -2.87 3.99 -5.73
CA ARG A 135 -4.07 4.58 -5.12
C ARG A 135 -3.72 5.10 -3.76
N PHE A 136 -4.20 6.29 -3.46
CA PHE A 136 -4.20 6.84 -2.12
C PHE A 136 -5.58 7.38 -1.85
N GLY A 137 -6.19 7.00 -0.73
CA GLY A 137 -7.51 7.44 -0.37
C GLY A 137 -7.70 7.53 1.13
N ALA A 138 -8.70 8.30 1.51
CA ALA A 138 -9.19 8.37 2.86
C ALA A 138 -10.73 8.39 2.87
N ARG A 139 -11.34 7.79 3.88
CA ARG A 139 -12.77 7.91 4.18
C ARG A 139 -12.89 8.83 5.39
N VAL A 140 -13.27 10.07 5.14
CA VAL A 140 -13.27 11.15 6.13
C VAL A 140 -14.69 11.30 6.69
N PRO A 141 -14.86 11.39 8.02
CA PRO A 141 -16.18 11.59 8.61
C PRO A 141 -16.70 13.00 8.34
N LEU A 142 -17.95 13.09 7.91
CA LEU A 142 -18.73 14.31 7.73
C LEU A 142 -19.93 14.29 8.67
N LYS A 143 -20.02 15.28 9.56
CA LYS A 143 -21.20 15.52 10.37
C LYS A 143 -22.30 16.10 9.47
N THR A 144 -23.37 15.35 9.28
CA THR A 144 -24.50 15.72 8.40
C THR A 144 -25.73 16.21 9.16
N GLY A 145 -25.75 16.02 10.47
CA GLY A 145 -26.82 16.51 11.34
C GLY A 145 -26.64 16.01 12.76
N GLN A 146 -27.67 16.20 13.58
CA GLN A 146 -27.76 15.70 14.93
C GLN A 146 -29.12 15.04 15.12
N THR A 147 -29.17 13.94 15.86
CA THR A 147 -30.41 13.27 16.24
C THR A 147 -30.45 13.02 17.74
N LYS A 148 -31.63 12.83 18.31
CA LYS A 148 -31.77 12.47 19.74
C LYS A 148 -31.88 10.95 19.87
N ASN A 149 -31.09 10.37 20.77
CA ASN A 149 -31.24 8.96 21.13
C ASN A 149 -32.46 8.76 22.06
N SER A 150 -32.76 7.50 22.39
CA SER A 150 -33.89 7.12 23.25
C SER A 150 -33.81 7.69 24.68
N GLU A 151 -32.64 8.15 25.11
CA GLU A 151 -32.38 8.79 26.41
C GLU A 151 -32.45 10.32 26.33
N GLY A 152 -32.81 10.88 25.16
CA GLY A 152 -32.90 12.32 24.91
C GLY A 152 -31.54 13.01 24.68
N GLN A 153 -30.43 12.26 24.65
CA GLN A 153 -29.10 12.80 24.36
C GLN A 153 -28.96 13.09 22.87
N ILE A 154 -28.32 14.20 22.55
CA ILE A 154 -28.04 14.61 21.17
C ILE A 154 -26.78 13.87 20.69
N ILE A 155 -26.91 13.09 19.62
CA ILE A 155 -25.81 12.38 18.96
C ILE A 155 -25.59 12.93 17.55
N ASP A 156 -24.33 13.00 17.12
CA ASP A 156 -23.97 13.46 15.78
C ASP A 156 -24.25 12.35 14.74
N LEU A 157 -24.86 12.73 13.62
CA LEU A 157 -25.04 11.84 12.46
C LEU A 157 -23.82 11.96 11.54
N ILE A 158 -22.99 10.91 11.53
CA ILE A 158 -21.73 10.86 10.78
C ILE A 158 -21.89 10.04 9.50
N ASN A 159 -21.63 10.65 8.35
CA ASN A 159 -21.46 9.97 7.07
C ASN A 159 -20.00 9.98 6.64
N TYR A 160 -19.54 9.02 5.85
CA TYR A 160 -18.16 8.95 5.40
C TYR A 160 -18.05 9.33 3.92
N GLU A 161 -17.23 10.33 3.65
CA GLU A 161 -16.91 10.79 2.29
C GLU A 161 -15.57 10.22 1.85
N GLN A 162 -15.50 9.71 0.62
CA GLN A 162 -14.26 9.22 0.05
C GLN A 162 -13.50 10.37 -0.63
N VAL A 163 -12.26 10.58 -0.21
CA VAL A 163 -11.31 11.49 -0.87
C VAL A 163 -10.07 10.69 -1.28
N GLY A 164 -9.39 11.10 -2.33
CA GLY A 164 -8.19 10.41 -2.77
C GLY A 164 -7.79 10.70 -4.20
N LEU A 165 -6.79 9.95 -4.66
CA LEU A 165 -6.31 9.96 -6.03
C LEU A 165 -5.94 8.55 -6.48
N SER A 166 -6.12 8.29 -7.77
CA SER A 166 -5.73 7.05 -8.42
C SER A 166 -4.92 7.40 -9.66
N MET A 167 -3.80 6.72 -9.82
CA MET A 167 -2.91 6.86 -10.97
C MET A 167 -2.69 5.49 -11.59
N ASN A 168 -2.60 5.46 -12.92
CA ASN A 168 -2.27 4.27 -13.68
C ASN A 168 -0.94 4.50 -14.40
N ARG A 169 -0.11 3.46 -14.49
CA ARG A 169 1.18 3.47 -15.21
C ARG A 169 2.09 4.63 -14.82
N THR A 170 2.61 4.59 -13.60
CA THR A 170 3.53 5.61 -13.09
C THR A 170 4.95 5.07 -13.03
N SER A 171 5.93 5.89 -13.39
CA SER A 171 7.35 5.54 -13.33
C SER A 171 8.07 6.34 -12.23
N PHE A 172 8.93 5.68 -11.47
CA PHE A 172 9.71 6.26 -10.39
C PHE A 172 11.19 5.94 -10.59
N GLY A 173 12.06 6.89 -10.26
CA GLY A 173 13.50 6.63 -10.20
C GLY A 173 13.86 5.84 -8.93
N GLU A 174 14.84 4.96 -9.03
CA GLU A 174 15.42 4.32 -7.85
C GLU A 174 16.06 5.35 -6.90
N ASN A 175 15.79 5.22 -5.61
CA ASN A 175 16.33 6.07 -4.53
C ASN A 175 16.04 7.57 -4.70
N LYS A 176 15.02 7.93 -5.49
CA LYS A 176 14.63 9.32 -5.77
C LYS A 176 13.24 9.63 -5.23
N PRO A 177 13.12 10.48 -4.19
CA PRO A 177 11.82 10.99 -3.76
C PRO A 177 11.12 11.68 -4.91
N THR A 178 9.89 11.27 -5.19
CA THR A 178 9.08 11.76 -6.32
C THR A 178 7.75 12.26 -5.79
N LEU A 179 7.38 13.51 -6.12
CA LEU A 179 6.03 14.02 -5.86
C LEU A 179 5.06 13.34 -6.83
N ILE A 180 4.20 12.46 -6.31
CA ILE A 180 3.28 11.66 -7.12
C ILE A 180 1.86 12.21 -7.13
N GLY A 181 1.49 13.04 -6.16
CA GLY A 181 0.16 13.60 -6.13
C GLY A 181 -0.02 14.68 -5.07
N THR A 182 -1.12 15.41 -5.22
CA THR A 182 -1.57 16.42 -4.26
C THR A 182 -3.05 16.23 -4.00
N LEU A 183 -3.48 16.47 -2.75
CA LEU A 183 -4.87 16.37 -2.33
C LEU A 183 -5.21 17.58 -1.45
N SER A 184 -6.29 18.29 -1.77
CA SER A 184 -6.78 19.36 -0.90
C SER A 184 -7.36 18.77 0.38
N LEU A 185 -6.96 19.29 1.53
CA LEU A 185 -7.44 18.79 2.81
C LEU A 185 -8.84 19.38 3.12
N PRO A 186 -9.85 18.55 3.43
CA PRO A 186 -11.19 19.03 3.73
C PRO A 186 -11.22 19.97 4.95
N LYS A 187 -11.96 21.09 4.85
CA LYS A 187 -12.17 22.08 5.94
C LYS A 187 -10.89 22.73 6.48
N THR A 188 -9.75 22.60 5.79
CA THR A 188 -8.53 23.34 6.09
C THR A 188 -8.06 24.07 4.83
N SER A 189 -7.27 25.12 4.98
CA SER A 189 -6.59 25.76 3.84
C SER A 189 -5.32 24.99 3.42
N GLY A 190 -5.18 23.73 3.83
CA GLY A 190 -3.99 22.93 3.64
C GLY A 190 -4.04 22.02 2.42
N THR A 191 -2.87 21.64 1.92
CA THR A 191 -2.71 20.63 0.86
C THR A 191 -1.82 19.51 1.37
N LEU A 192 -2.27 18.28 1.13
CA LEU A 192 -1.48 17.07 1.32
C LEU A 192 -0.69 16.77 0.03
N PHE A 193 0.60 16.54 0.19
CA PHE A 193 1.52 16.14 -0.87
C PHE A 193 1.96 14.70 -0.62
N LEU A 194 1.86 13.87 -1.66
CA LEU A 194 2.26 12.47 -1.64
C LEU A 194 3.64 12.35 -2.27
N VAL A 195 4.63 11.92 -1.50
CA VAL A 195 6.01 11.75 -1.98
C VAL A 195 6.43 10.29 -1.85
N LEU A 196 6.60 9.61 -2.97
CA LEU A 196 6.99 8.20 -3.01
C LEU A 196 8.49 8.07 -3.30
N THR A 197 9.15 7.18 -2.59
CA THR A 197 10.53 6.75 -2.87
C THR A 197 10.54 5.25 -2.99
N MET A 198 11.13 4.74 -4.06
CA MET A 198 11.31 3.30 -4.30
C MET A 198 12.78 2.94 -4.11
N LYS A 199 13.05 1.84 -3.42
CA LYS A 199 14.41 1.33 -3.20
C LYS A 199 14.46 -0.17 -3.44
N THR A 200 15.58 -0.64 -3.94
CA THR A 200 16.00 -2.04 -3.88
C THR A 200 16.35 -2.42 -2.46
N VAL A 201 15.95 -3.62 -2.05
CA VAL A 201 16.36 -4.22 -0.79
C VAL A 201 17.30 -5.36 -1.16
N ASP A 202 18.57 -5.21 -0.79
CA ASP A 202 19.52 -6.31 -0.89
C ASP A 202 19.07 -7.41 0.08
N ASN A 203 18.82 -8.60 -0.45
CA ASN A 203 18.48 -9.80 0.32
C ASN A 203 19.73 -10.57 0.71
#